data_AF-A0A382BL93-F1
#
_entry.id   AF-A0A382BL93-F1
#
_cell.length_a   1.000
_cell.length_b   1.000
_cell.length_c   1.000
_cell.angle_alpha   90.00
_cell.angle_beta   90.00
_cell.angle_gamma   90.00
#
_symmetry.space_group_name_H-M   'P 1'
#
loop_
_entity.id
_entity.type
_entity.pdbx_description
1 polymer ?
#
loop_
_entity_poly.entity_id
_entity_poly.type
_entity_poly.pdbx_seq_one_letter_code
_entity_poly.pdbx_strand_id
1 'polypeptide(L)' 'ELMSRMIKASEVYGVRKVTLEVRKDSDAINFYRKLKFSGVDVLPCYYQDGCDGIVMERQL' A
#
# COMPACT_ATOMS: atom_id res chain seq x y z
N GLU A 1 -3.82 -14.39 -1.72
CA GLU A 1 -5.28 -14.55 -1.90
C GLU A 1 -6.11 -13.34 -1.47
N LEU A 2 -6.08 -12.90 -0.20
CA LEU A 2 -6.95 -11.82 0.30
C LEU A 2 -6.81 -10.48 -0.44
N MET A 3 -5.58 -9.97 -0.62
CA MET A 3 -5.37 -8.70 -1.34
C MET A 3 -5.89 -8.75 -2.78
N SER A 4 -5.71 -9.88 -3.47
CA SER A 4 -6.21 -10.06 -4.84
C SER A 4 -7.73 -10.01 -4.88
N ARG A 5 -8.41 -10.64 -3.91
CA ARG A 5 -9.89 -10.61 -3.80
C ARG A 5 -10.40 -9.19 -3.51
N MET A 6 -9.74 -8.46 -2.61
CA MET A 6 -10.12 -7.07 -2.29
C MET A 6 -9.94 -6.15 -3.51
N ILE A 7 -8.83 -6.29 -4.24
CA ILE A 7 -8.56 -5.52 -5.46
C ILE A 7 -9.62 -5.79 -6.53
N LYS A 8 -9.94 -7.06 -6.80
CA LYS A 8 -11.01 -7.45 -7.73
C LYS A 8 -12.38 -6.90 -7.32
N ALA A 9 -12.70 -6.95 -6.03
CA ALA A 9 -13.95 -6.36 -5.54
C ALA A 9 -13.96 -4.84 -5.75
N SER A 10 -12.83 -4.17 -5.53
CA SER A 10 -12.70 -2.72 -5.71
C SER A 10 -12.94 -2.29 -7.16
N GLU A 11 -12.45 -3.07 -8.13
CA GLU A 11 -12.73 -2.87 -9.57
C GLU A 11 -14.24 -2.93 -9.87
N VAL A 12 -14.97 -3.90 -9.29
CA VAL A 12 -16.44 -4.03 -9.46
C VAL A 12 -17.19 -2.80 -8.94
N TYR A 13 -16.70 -2.17 -7.86
CA TYR A 13 -17.32 -0.97 -7.28
C TYR A 13 -16.82 0.34 -7.90
N GLY A 14 -16.02 0.30 -8.98
CA GLY A 14 -15.52 1.50 -9.64
C GLY A 14 -14.53 2.31 -8.80
N VAL A 15 -13.83 1.66 -7.88
CA VAL A 15 -12.74 2.30 -7.13
C VAL A 15 -11.61 2.64 -8.10
N ARG A 16 -11.15 3.90 -8.09
CA ARG A 16 -10.10 4.39 -9.00
C ARG A 16 -8.68 4.08 -8.53
N LYS A 17 -8.49 3.97 -7.21
CA LYS A 17 -7.19 3.70 -6.61
C LYS A 17 -7.32 3.11 -5.21
N VAL A 18 -6.33 2.34 -4.81
CA VAL A 18 -6.17 1.81 -3.45
C VAL A 18 -4.84 2.33 -2.90
N THR A 19 -4.88 2.86 -1.69
CA THR A 19 -3.71 3.34 -0.94
C THR A 19 -3.51 2.50 0.32
N LEU A 20 -2.26 2.40 0.77
CA LEU A 20 -1.88 1.81 2.04
C LEU A 20 -0.62 2.48 2.58
N GLU A 21 -0.42 2.42 3.88
CA GLU A 21 0.82 2.79 4.55
C GLU A 21 1.57 1.52 4.97
N VAL A 22 2.87 1.46 4.66
CA VAL A 22 3.76 0.39 5.08
C VAL A 22 4.96 0.95 5.82
N ARG A 23 5.46 0.26 6.84
CA ARG A 23 6.69 0.64 7.53
C ARG A 23 7.87 0.65 6.55
N LYS A 24 8.70 1.70 6.63
CA LYS A 24 9.88 1.87 5.79
C LYS A 24 10.91 0.74 5.93
N ASP A 25 10.96 0.11 7.09
CA ASP A 25 11.88 -0.97 7.44
C ASP A 25 11.33 -2.40 7.19
N SER A 26 10.14 -2.52 6.57
CA SER A 26 9.47 -3.82 6.43
C SER A 26 9.63 -4.45 5.04
N ASP A 27 9.86 -5.77 5.00
CA ASP A 27 9.83 -6.58 3.78
C ASP A 27 8.47 -6.59 3.07
N ALA A 28 7.40 -6.16 3.76
CA ALA A 28 6.06 -6.01 3.18
C ALA A 28 6.05 -5.07 1.97
N ILE A 29 6.98 -4.12 1.87
CA ILE A 29 7.16 -3.25 0.69
C ILE A 29 7.29 -4.09 -0.58
N ASN A 30 8.09 -5.16 -0.55
CA ASN A 30 8.31 -6.02 -1.70
C ASN A 30 7.07 -6.86 -2.05
N PHE A 31 6.30 -7.26 -1.05
CA PHE A 31 5.01 -7.92 -1.25
C PHE A 31 4.02 -7.00 -1.99
N TYR A 32 3.88 -5.74 -1.56
CA TYR A 32 2.98 -4.78 -2.21
C TYR A 32 3.46 -4.36 -3.61
N ARG A 33 4.77 -4.25 -3.84
CA ARG A 33 5.33 -4.02 -5.19
C ARG A 33 4.95 -5.13 -6.17
N LYS A 34 4.98 -6.40 -5.74
CA LYS A 34 4.52 -7.54 -6.57
C LYS A 34 3.04 -7.43 -6.92
N LEU A 35 2.24 -6.79 -6.06
CA LEU A 35 0.83 -6.48 -6.28
C LEU A 35 0.58 -5.19 -7.06
N LYS A 36 1.62 -4.58 -7.65
CA LYS A 36 1.54 -3.35 -8.46
C LYS A 36 1.24 -2.07 -7.68
N PHE A 37 1.54 -2.05 -6.38
CA PHE A 37 1.61 -0.80 -5.63
C PHE A 37 2.98 -0.13 -5.84
N SER A 38 2.98 1.20 -5.94
CA SER A 38 4.17 2.06 -6.00
C SER A 38 4.20 3.00 -4.80
N GLY A 39 5.39 3.25 -4.23
CA GLY A 39 5.55 4.27 -3.20
C GLY A 39 5.41 5.67 -3.80
N VAL A 40 4.54 6.49 -3.22
CA VAL A 40 4.21 7.84 -3.72
C VAL A 40 4.53 8.94 -2.72
N ASP A 41 4.67 8.60 -1.43
CA ASP A 41 5.04 9.57 -0.39
C ASP A 41 5.70 8.88 0.82
N VAL A 42 6.33 9.67 1.69
CA VAL A 42 6.91 9.25 2.97
C VAL A 42 6.29 10.06 4.10
N LEU A 43 5.80 9.38 5.12
CA LEU A 43 5.25 9.96 6.36
C LEU A 43 6.32 9.89 7.46
N PRO A 44 7.01 11.00 7.80
CA PRO A 44 8.05 10.98 8.82
C PRO A 44 7.48 10.64 10.19
N CYS A 45 8.15 9.77 10.94
CA CYS A 45 7.77 9.38 12.30
C CYS A 45 6.28 8.95 12.46
N TYR A 46 5.72 8.30 11.44
CA TYR A 46 4.31 7.89 11.41
C TYR A 46 3.98 6.81 12.44
N TYR A 47 4.91 5.89 12.69
CA TYR A 47 4.73 4.84 13.70
C TYR A 47 5.18 5.32 15.08
N GLN A 48 4.62 4.71 16.14
CA GLN A 48 4.84 5.11 17.54
C GLN A 48 6.31 5.06 17.98
N ASP A 49 7.11 4.21 17.35
CA ASP A 49 8.55 4.08 17.58
C ASP A 49 9.38 5.10 16.78
N GLY A 50 8.73 6.04 16.11
CA GLY A 50 9.37 7.04 15.26
C GLY A 50 9.76 6.52 13.87
N CYS A 51 9.41 5.28 13.52
CA CYS A 51 9.65 4.77 12.17
C CYS A 51 8.77 5.48 11.15
N ASP A 52 9.36 5.77 9.98
CA ASP A 52 8.64 6.38 8.87
C ASP A 52 7.63 5.40 8.25
N GLY A 53 6.51 5.94 7.79
CA GLY A 53 5.60 5.26 6.87
C GLY A 53 5.94 5.56 5.42
N ILE A 54 5.71 4.62 4.53
CA ILE A 54 5.69 4.83 3.08
C ILE A 54 4.24 4.70 2.63
N VAL A 55 3.70 5.75 2.02
CA VAL A 55 2.40 5.67 1.33
C VAL A 55 2.64 4.97 0.01
N MET A 56 1.93 3.87 -0.21
CA MET A 56 1.91 3.15 -1.46
C MET A 56 0.54 3.21 -2.11
N GLU A 57 0.51 3.34 -3.42
CA GLU A 57 -0.71 3.46 -4.21
C GLU A 57 -0.70 2.45 -5.35
N ARG A 58 -1.87 1.89 -5.65
CA ARG A 58 -2.17 1.16 -6.88
C ARG A 58 -3.39 1.78 -7.55
N GLN A 59 -3.22 2.20 -8.80
CA GLN A 59 -4.35 2.55 -9.68
C GLN A 59 -5.09 1.28 -10.09
N LEU A 60 -6.41 1.34 -10.15
CA LEU A 60 -7.29 0.24 -10.55
C LEU A 60 -7.96 0.51 -11.90
#